data_AF-A0A9P0K8C8-F1
#
_entry.id   AF-A0A9P0K8C8-F1
#
_cell.length_a   1.000
_cell.length_b   1.000
_cell.length_c   1.000
_cell.angle_alpha   90.00
_cell.angle_beta   90.00
_cell.angle_gamma   90.00
#
_symmetry.space_group_name_H-M   'P 1'
#
loop_
_entity.id
_entity.type
_entity.pdbx_description
1 polymer ?
#
loop_
_entity_poly.entity_id
_entity_poly.type
_entity_poly.pdbx_seq_one_letter_code
_entity_poly.pdbx_strand_id
1 'polypeptide(L)'
;GYVDLLSKKGISQYTVDLNFETKRLSSRLYGYISKSDNSIEASLFNDYKFQYTKEQRVSIKFGAANRSRKNMVIFVGFCNLNSTAYPNMNVAANSTFQKSGGHMDLSLKLKQNPLTEDHPDADHHTLNFDVLLSYKSFTDNKRVFKAVSSLSRKSTSLALKGELVYEAFRHDINVVGVVNYGGNKQVSITVFWSHPRSALEQIKTHVNITIPSFTPMILKLNINEKQPNDYMVGTLRKHVPLNSCSGTFSLLVMYFLITQ
;
A
#
# COMPACT_ATOMS: atom_id res chain seq x y z
N GLY A 1 4.90 -6.64 -41.03
CA GLY A 1 5.42 -7.10 -39.74
C GLY A 1 5.32 -8.60 -39.65
N TYR A 2 6.10 -9.24 -38.80
CA TYR A 2 6.10 -10.69 -38.58
C TYR A 2 6.11 -11.01 -37.09
N VAL A 3 5.69 -12.23 -36.77
CA VAL A 3 5.76 -12.80 -35.41
C VAL A 3 6.40 -14.17 -35.53
N ASP A 4 7.60 -14.32 -34.97
CA ASP A 4 8.35 -15.57 -35.01
C ASP A 4 8.31 -16.26 -33.66
N LEU A 5 8.09 -17.58 -33.67
CA LEU A 5 8.10 -18.42 -32.49
C LEU A 5 9.39 -19.24 -32.45
N LEU A 6 10.16 -19.05 -31.38
CA LEU A 6 11.31 -19.90 -31.04
C LEU A 6 11.01 -20.64 -29.75
N SER A 7 11.05 -21.98 -29.79
CA SER A 7 10.90 -22.81 -28.61
C SER A 7 12.19 -23.61 -28.36
N LYS A 8 12.81 -23.41 -27.19
CA LYS A 8 13.98 -24.17 -26.74
C LYS A 8 13.88 -24.47 -25.25
N LYS A 9 14.12 -25.73 -24.87
CA LYS A 9 14.26 -26.18 -23.47
C LYS A 9 13.10 -25.73 -22.55
N GLY A 10 11.85 -25.80 -23.01
CA GLY A 10 10.68 -25.41 -22.20
C GLY A 10 10.41 -23.90 -22.14
N ILE A 11 11.20 -23.08 -22.85
CA ILE A 11 10.98 -21.65 -22.99
C ILE A 11 10.46 -21.37 -24.40
N SER A 12 9.28 -20.75 -24.48
CA SER A 12 8.70 -20.26 -25.73
C SER A 12 8.91 -18.75 -25.83
N GLN A 13 9.60 -18.31 -26.86
CA GLN A 13 9.87 -16.90 -27.13
C GLN A 13 9.16 -16.48 -28.42
N TYR A 14 8.33 -15.46 -28.32
CA TYR A 14 7.65 -14.82 -29.44
C TYR A 14 8.38 -13.53 -29.74
N THR A 15 9.01 -13.44 -30.90
CA THR A 15 9.59 -12.19 -31.41
C THR A 15 8.51 -11.47 -32.19
N VAL A 16 8.28 -10.19 -31.90
CA VAL A 16 7.30 -9.34 -32.58
C VAL A 16 8.07 -8.23 -33.29
N ASP A 17 7.83 -8.02 -34.58
CA ASP A 17 8.30 -6.85 -35.32
C ASP A 17 7.18 -6.36 -36.25
N LEU A 18 6.51 -5.29 -35.84
CA LEU A 18 5.37 -4.69 -36.53
C LEU A 18 5.73 -3.28 -36.96
N ASN A 19 5.76 -3.07 -38.27
CA ASN A 19 5.95 -1.76 -38.87
C ASN A 19 4.60 -1.22 -39.32
N PHE A 20 4.33 0.03 -38.97
CA PHE A 20 3.16 0.79 -39.36
C PHE A 20 3.61 2.14 -39.94
N GLU A 21 3.32 2.37 -41.21
CA GLU A 21 3.72 3.60 -41.90
C GLU A 21 2.52 4.24 -42.58
N THR A 22 2.37 5.54 -42.32
CA THR A 22 1.40 6.41 -42.97
C THR A 22 2.10 7.69 -43.41
N LYS A 23 1.43 8.53 -44.19
CA LYS A 23 1.97 9.83 -44.63
C LYS A 23 2.36 10.76 -43.47
N ARG A 24 1.79 10.57 -42.27
CA ARG A 24 1.95 11.48 -41.12
C ARG A 24 2.61 10.85 -39.90
N LEU A 25 2.66 9.53 -39.83
CA LEU A 25 3.18 8.76 -38.70
C LEU A 25 3.92 7.53 -39.23
N SER A 26 5.16 7.37 -38.79
CA SER A 26 5.92 6.12 -38.89
C SER A 26 6.06 5.56 -37.48
N SER A 27 5.70 4.29 -37.30
CA SER A 27 5.84 3.59 -36.02
C SER A 27 6.32 2.16 -36.23
N ARG A 28 7.23 1.72 -35.38
CA ARG A 28 7.77 0.37 -35.34
C ARG A 28 7.64 -0.18 -33.92
N LEU A 29 6.80 -1.19 -33.76
CA LEU A 29 6.66 -1.94 -32.52
C LEU A 29 7.45 -3.25 -32.63
N TYR A 30 8.51 -3.38 -31.84
CA TYR A 30 9.37 -4.55 -31.85
C TYR A 30 9.70 -5.02 -30.44
N GLY A 31 10.04 -6.29 -30.29
CA GLY A 31 10.40 -6.84 -28.99
C GLY A 31 10.20 -8.35 -28.92
N TYR A 32 10.15 -8.84 -27.70
CA TYR A 32 9.91 -10.26 -27.46
C TYR A 32 9.03 -10.50 -26.23
N ILE A 33 8.29 -11.59 -26.28
CA ILE A 33 7.52 -12.14 -25.17
C ILE A 33 8.09 -13.53 -24.89
N SER A 34 8.67 -13.73 -23.72
CA SER A 34 9.16 -15.03 -23.26
C SER A 34 8.17 -15.63 -22.27
N LYS A 35 7.85 -16.90 -22.47
CA LYS A 35 7.05 -17.72 -21.57
C LYS A 35 7.86 -18.95 -21.18
N SER A 36 8.08 -19.10 -19.89
CA SER A 36 8.58 -20.32 -19.27
C SER A 36 7.46 -20.97 -18.45
N ASP A 37 7.72 -22.15 -17.88
CA ASP A 37 6.75 -22.85 -17.03
C ASP A 37 6.31 -22.02 -15.81
N ASN A 38 7.20 -21.18 -15.29
CA ASN A 38 7.00 -20.43 -14.05
C ASN A 38 7.07 -18.91 -14.21
N SER A 39 7.31 -18.40 -15.42
CA SER A 39 7.41 -16.95 -15.65
C SER A 39 6.91 -16.55 -17.03
N ILE A 40 6.38 -15.34 -17.09
CA ILE A 40 6.03 -14.66 -18.33
C ILE A 40 6.72 -13.30 -18.27
N GLU A 41 7.46 -12.95 -19.31
CA GLU A 41 8.12 -11.66 -19.44
C GLU A 41 7.91 -11.13 -20.86
N ALA A 42 7.73 -9.83 -20.98
CA ALA A 42 7.58 -9.15 -22.24
C ALA A 42 8.39 -7.86 -22.21
N SER A 43 9.23 -7.68 -23.23
CA SER A 43 9.97 -6.44 -23.47
C SER A 43 9.58 -5.94 -24.86
N LEU A 44 8.81 -4.86 -24.88
CA LEU A 44 8.28 -4.25 -26.09
C LEU A 44 8.81 -2.82 -26.21
N PHE A 45 9.22 -2.46 -27.43
CA PHE A 45 9.72 -1.15 -27.80
C PHE A 45 8.86 -0.62 -28.93
N ASN A 46 8.31 0.57 -28.76
CA ASN A 46 7.61 1.29 -29.80
C ASN A 46 8.39 2.54 -30.14
N ASP A 47 9.03 2.51 -31.31
CA ASP A 47 9.63 3.69 -31.91
C ASP A 47 8.55 4.37 -32.77
N TYR A 48 8.36 5.66 -32.59
CA TYR A 48 7.37 6.42 -33.35
C TYR A 48 7.90 7.80 -33.73
N LYS A 49 7.46 8.26 -34.90
CA LYS A 49 7.86 9.55 -35.47
C LYS A 49 6.67 10.17 -36.20
N PHE A 50 6.27 11.34 -35.71
CA PHE A 50 5.34 12.21 -36.41
C PHE A 50 6.08 13.05 -37.46
N GLN A 51 5.35 13.48 -38.48
CA GLN A 51 5.87 14.40 -39.50
C GLN A 51 6.47 15.65 -38.82
N TYR A 52 7.69 16.04 -39.21
CA TYR A 52 8.44 17.18 -38.66
C TYR A 52 8.82 17.08 -37.17
N THR A 53 8.70 15.91 -36.55
CA THR A 53 9.09 15.70 -35.15
C THR A 53 10.30 14.77 -35.05
N LYS A 54 11.05 14.87 -33.95
CA LYS A 54 12.09 13.89 -33.60
C LYS A 54 11.45 12.53 -33.34
N GLU A 55 12.18 11.48 -33.64
CA GLU A 55 11.82 10.12 -33.28
C GLU A 55 11.79 9.97 -31.75
N GLN A 56 10.79 9.27 -31.25
CA GLN A 56 10.57 9.04 -29.83
C GLN A 56 10.37 7.54 -29.60
N ARG A 57 10.76 7.07 -28.42
CA ARG A 57 10.72 5.67 -28.02
C ARG A 57 9.92 5.50 -26.75
N VAL A 58 9.01 4.53 -26.77
CA VAL A 58 8.34 4.00 -25.58
C VAL A 58 8.78 2.56 -25.36
N SER A 59 9.42 2.29 -24.23
CA SER A 59 9.82 0.96 -23.78
C SER A 59 8.88 0.51 -22.68
N ILE A 60 8.25 -0.65 -22.89
CA ILE A 60 7.39 -1.31 -21.92
C ILE A 60 8.01 -2.67 -21.61
N LYS A 61 8.41 -2.86 -20.36
CA LYS A 61 8.90 -4.15 -19.87
C LYS A 61 8.01 -4.61 -18.75
N PHE A 62 7.33 -5.74 -18.89
CA PHE A 62 6.53 -6.28 -17.81
C PHE A 62 6.79 -7.77 -17.67
N GLY A 63 6.60 -8.28 -16.47
CA GLY A 63 6.74 -9.70 -16.23
C GLY A 63 6.12 -10.13 -14.92
N ALA A 64 5.81 -11.40 -14.86
CA ALA A 64 5.33 -12.09 -13.68
C ALA A 64 6.07 -13.41 -13.55
N ALA A 65 6.52 -13.72 -12.35
CA ALA A 65 7.23 -14.94 -12.03
C ALA A 65 6.66 -15.59 -10.77
N ASN A 66 6.34 -16.87 -10.88
CA ASN A 66 6.05 -17.74 -9.77
C ASN A 66 7.36 -18.34 -9.26
N ARG A 67 7.76 -17.95 -8.04
CA ARG A 67 8.95 -18.47 -7.35
C ARG A 67 8.58 -19.32 -6.14
N SER A 68 7.40 -19.94 -6.17
CA SER A 68 6.90 -20.76 -5.07
C SER A 68 7.79 -21.96 -4.80
N ARG A 69 7.96 -22.28 -3.52
CA ARG A 69 8.62 -23.47 -2.99
C ARG A 69 7.60 -24.28 -2.19
N LYS A 70 7.90 -25.55 -1.87
CA LYS A 70 6.97 -26.51 -1.21
C LYS A 70 6.14 -25.92 -0.06
N ASN A 71 6.72 -25.04 0.76
CA ASN A 71 6.05 -24.45 1.94
C ASN A 71 5.78 -22.94 1.83
N MET A 72 6.12 -22.29 0.72
CA MET A 72 6.02 -20.84 0.58
C MET A 72 5.63 -20.46 -0.84
N VAL A 73 4.51 -19.78 -0.98
CA VAL A 73 4.04 -19.26 -2.26
C VAL A 73 4.60 -17.86 -2.44
N ILE A 74 5.32 -17.63 -3.54
CA ILE A 74 5.92 -16.33 -3.87
C ILE A 74 5.59 -15.99 -5.31
N PHE A 75 4.87 -14.89 -5.51
CA PHE A 75 4.61 -14.31 -6.82
C PHE A 75 5.29 -12.95 -6.89
N VAL A 76 6.09 -12.74 -7.93
CA VAL A 76 6.77 -11.47 -8.19
C VAL A 76 6.28 -10.95 -9.52
N GLY A 77 5.89 -9.68 -9.57
CA GLY A 77 5.54 -8.97 -10.79
C GLY A 77 6.37 -7.70 -10.92
N PHE A 78 6.68 -7.32 -12.14
CA PHE A 78 7.32 -6.03 -12.44
C PHE A 78 6.70 -5.42 -13.70
N CYS A 79 6.73 -4.09 -13.77
CA CYS A 79 6.28 -3.32 -14.92
C CYS A 79 7.09 -2.01 -14.97
N ASN A 80 7.89 -1.85 -16.01
CA ASN A 80 8.72 -0.69 -16.26
C ASN A 80 8.25 -0.03 -17.55
N LEU A 81 7.85 1.23 -17.44
CA LEU A 81 7.45 2.08 -18.54
C LEU A 81 8.47 3.21 -18.65
N ASN A 82 9.10 3.33 -19.81
CA ASN A 82 10.05 4.40 -20.11
C ASN A 82 9.64 5.06 -21.44
N SER A 83 9.53 6.38 -21.45
CA SER A 83 9.17 7.20 -22.60
C SER A 83 10.16 8.33 -22.77
N THR A 84 10.76 8.45 -23.95
CA THR A 84 11.66 9.58 -24.25
C THR A 84 10.90 10.89 -24.48
N ALA A 85 9.63 10.83 -24.88
CA ALA A 85 8.80 12.01 -25.11
C ALA A 85 8.27 12.61 -23.81
N TYR A 86 8.01 11.76 -22.82
CA TYR A 86 7.52 12.17 -21.50
C TYR A 86 8.36 11.53 -20.38
N PRO A 87 9.62 11.95 -20.19
CA PRO A 87 10.50 11.35 -19.17
C PRO A 87 9.91 11.44 -17.76
N ASN A 88 9.18 12.53 -17.47
CA ASN A 88 8.49 12.71 -16.18
C ASN A 88 7.45 11.63 -15.86
N MET A 89 7.00 10.84 -16.86
CA MET A 89 6.04 9.75 -16.70
C MET A 89 6.70 8.37 -16.65
N ASN A 90 8.03 8.32 -16.60
CA ASN A 90 8.75 7.07 -16.46
C ASN A 90 8.48 6.45 -15.10
N VAL A 91 8.07 5.18 -15.11
CA VAL A 91 7.57 4.48 -13.93
C VAL A 91 8.14 3.06 -13.91
N ALA A 92 8.64 2.65 -12.75
CA ALA A 92 9.02 1.28 -12.44
C ALA A 92 8.17 0.79 -11.27
N ALA A 93 7.29 -0.16 -11.53
CA ALA A 93 6.42 -0.79 -10.56
C ALA A 93 6.86 -2.22 -10.30
N ASN A 94 6.99 -2.59 -9.04
CA ASN A 94 7.27 -3.94 -8.58
C ASN A 94 6.19 -4.38 -7.61
N SER A 95 5.70 -5.60 -7.79
CA SER A 95 4.74 -6.24 -6.90
C SER A 95 5.33 -7.54 -6.39
N THR A 96 5.17 -7.82 -5.11
CA THR A 96 5.58 -9.08 -4.51
C THR A 96 4.48 -9.54 -3.57
N PHE A 97 3.96 -10.72 -3.85
CA PHE A 97 3.02 -11.41 -2.99
C PHE A 97 3.70 -12.65 -2.43
N GLN A 98 3.67 -12.79 -1.11
CA GLN A 98 4.25 -13.91 -0.40
C GLN A 98 3.24 -14.47 0.59
N LYS A 99 3.06 -15.79 0.59
CA LYS A 99 2.23 -16.50 1.55
C LYS A 99 2.99 -17.69 2.11
N SER A 100 3.02 -17.81 3.44
CA SER A 100 3.67 -18.89 4.17
C SER A 100 2.90 -19.19 5.44
N GLY A 101 2.28 -20.37 5.53
CA GLY A 101 1.44 -20.74 6.66
C GLY A 101 0.33 -19.70 6.94
N GLY A 102 0.29 -19.19 8.17
CA GLY A 102 -0.64 -18.13 8.61
C GLY A 102 -0.21 -16.70 8.28
N HIS A 103 0.87 -16.51 7.51
CA HIS A 103 1.40 -15.19 7.12
C HIS A 103 1.19 -14.92 5.63
N MET A 104 0.71 -13.72 5.32
CA MET A 104 0.52 -13.24 3.96
C MET A 104 0.99 -11.80 3.87
N ASP A 105 1.91 -11.52 2.95
CA ASP A 105 2.49 -10.20 2.72
C ASP A 105 2.32 -9.83 1.24
N LEU A 106 1.81 -8.63 0.97
CA LEU A 106 1.75 -7.99 -0.33
C LEU A 106 2.55 -6.69 -0.28
N SER A 107 3.57 -6.58 -1.11
CA SER A 107 4.38 -5.37 -1.27
C SER A 107 4.22 -4.83 -2.68
N LEU A 108 3.81 -3.58 -2.81
CA LEU A 108 3.78 -2.82 -4.06
C LEU A 108 4.79 -1.68 -3.92
N LYS A 109 5.74 -1.59 -4.85
CA LYS A 109 6.76 -0.55 -4.89
C LYS A 109 6.67 0.14 -6.23
N LEU A 110 6.37 1.43 -6.22
CA LEU A 110 6.26 2.26 -7.40
C LEU A 110 7.33 3.33 -7.32
N LYS A 111 8.20 3.37 -8.32
CA LYS A 111 9.20 4.42 -8.48
C LYS A 111 8.87 5.21 -9.73
N GLN A 112 8.82 6.53 -9.60
CA GLN A 112 8.69 7.42 -10.73
C GLN A 112 9.91 8.33 -10.75
N ASN A 113 10.61 8.37 -11.87
CA ASN A 113 11.83 9.17 -12.00
C ASN A 113 11.92 9.79 -13.40
N PRO A 114 12.04 11.13 -13.51
CA PRO A 114 12.25 11.78 -14.80
C PRO A 114 13.59 11.46 -15.47
N LEU A 115 14.59 11.04 -14.67
CA LEU A 115 15.95 10.76 -15.13
C LEU A 115 16.17 9.25 -15.27
N THR A 116 17.06 8.86 -16.17
CA THR A 116 17.55 7.49 -16.27
C THR A 116 18.25 7.08 -14.98
N GLU A 117 18.20 5.81 -14.58
CA GLU A 117 18.80 5.31 -13.33
C GLU A 117 20.31 5.62 -13.22
N ASP A 118 21.00 5.78 -14.36
CA ASP A 118 22.43 6.08 -14.42
C ASP A 118 22.80 7.55 -14.15
N HIS A 119 21.82 8.45 -14.01
CA HIS A 119 22.09 9.87 -13.78
C HIS A 119 22.44 10.12 -12.29
N PRO A 120 23.50 10.89 -11.95
CA PRO A 120 23.93 11.12 -10.57
C PRO A 120 22.82 11.73 -9.68
N ASP A 121 21.93 12.53 -10.27
CA ASP A 121 20.79 13.15 -9.57
C ASP A 121 19.47 12.36 -9.62
N ALA A 122 19.48 11.13 -10.18
CA ALA A 122 18.31 10.28 -10.30
C ALA A 122 17.60 10.09 -8.94
N ASP A 123 18.38 9.84 -7.89
CA ASP A 123 17.89 9.65 -6.53
C ASP A 123 17.19 10.87 -5.94
N HIS A 124 17.59 12.08 -6.36
CA HIS A 124 17.00 13.32 -5.84
C HIS A 124 15.60 13.56 -6.40
N HIS A 125 15.37 13.23 -7.67
CA HIS A 125 14.10 13.45 -8.35
C HIS A 125 13.13 12.27 -8.29
N THR A 126 13.58 11.11 -7.80
CA THR A 126 12.75 9.91 -7.68
C THR A 126 11.65 10.09 -6.63
N LEU A 127 10.41 9.87 -7.06
CA LEU A 127 9.25 9.68 -6.22
C LEU A 127 9.12 8.18 -5.93
N ASN A 128 9.25 7.80 -4.66
CA ASN A 128 9.01 6.42 -4.22
C ASN A 128 7.66 6.35 -3.52
N PHE A 129 6.82 5.44 -3.97
CA PHE A 129 5.56 5.08 -3.35
C PHE A 129 5.56 3.59 -3.04
N ASP A 130 5.62 3.24 -1.77
CA ASP A 130 5.62 1.86 -1.31
C ASP A 130 4.36 1.58 -0.49
N VAL A 131 3.74 0.44 -0.74
CA VAL A 131 2.59 -0.07 0.01
C VAL A 131 2.92 -1.49 0.46
N LEU A 132 2.70 -1.76 1.74
CA LEU A 132 2.87 -3.08 2.34
C LEU A 132 1.59 -3.45 3.09
N LEU A 133 0.92 -4.51 2.65
CA LEU A 133 -0.19 -5.13 3.35
C LEU A 133 0.28 -6.46 3.92
N SER A 134 0.15 -6.65 5.23
CA SER A 134 0.56 -7.86 5.94
C SER A 134 -0.61 -8.37 6.75
N TYR A 135 -0.88 -9.67 6.64
CA TYR A 135 -1.87 -10.38 7.42
C TYR A 135 -1.19 -11.55 8.13
N LYS A 136 -1.37 -11.64 9.43
CA LYS A 136 -0.81 -12.69 10.28
C LYS A 136 -1.91 -13.30 11.14
N SER A 137 -2.08 -14.60 11.02
CA SER A 137 -2.92 -15.40 11.90
C SER A 137 -2.03 -16.30 12.75
N PHE A 138 -2.08 -16.12 14.06
CA PHE A 138 -1.38 -16.96 15.03
C PHE A 138 -2.28 -18.12 15.48
N THR A 139 -1.68 -19.18 16.02
CA THR A 139 -2.39 -20.33 16.61
C THR A 139 -3.24 -19.93 17.81
N ASP A 140 -2.86 -18.87 18.52
CA ASP A 140 -3.52 -18.39 19.74
C ASP A 140 -4.79 -17.56 19.45
N ASN A 141 -5.37 -17.71 18.26
CA ASN A 141 -6.52 -16.95 17.76
C ASN A 141 -6.28 -15.42 17.73
N LYS A 142 -5.00 -15.00 17.72
CA LYS A 142 -4.60 -13.61 17.48
C LYS A 142 -4.53 -13.37 15.97
N ARG A 143 -5.23 -12.36 15.49
CA ARG A 143 -5.20 -11.91 14.09
C ARG A 143 -4.63 -10.50 14.03
N VAL A 144 -3.63 -10.30 13.19
CA VAL A 144 -2.98 -9.01 12.99
C VAL A 144 -3.04 -8.66 11.52
N PHE A 145 -3.66 -7.55 11.19
CA PHE A 145 -3.64 -6.93 9.88
C PHE A 145 -2.86 -5.63 9.97
N LYS A 146 -1.90 -5.44 9.07
CA LYS A 146 -1.04 -4.27 9.02
C LYS A 146 -1.01 -3.72 7.60
N ALA A 147 -1.39 -2.47 7.43
CA ALA A 147 -1.28 -1.74 6.19
C ALA A 147 -0.32 -0.57 6.39
N VAL A 148 0.76 -0.51 5.61
CA VAL A 148 1.73 0.59 5.62
C VAL A 148 1.78 1.18 4.23
N SER A 149 1.70 2.50 4.14
CA SER A 149 1.94 3.25 2.92
C SER A 149 3.02 4.29 3.18
N SER A 150 3.96 4.43 2.26
CA SER A 150 4.99 5.46 2.34
C SER A 150 5.16 6.14 0.99
N LEU A 151 5.14 7.47 1.03
CA LEU A 151 5.36 8.34 -0.10
C LEU A 151 6.55 9.23 0.23
N SER A 152 7.60 9.13 -0.56
CA SER A 152 8.83 9.90 -0.35
C SER A 152 9.36 10.51 -1.64
N ARG A 153 9.81 11.76 -1.55
CA ARG A 153 10.48 12.48 -2.63
C ARG A 153 11.52 13.42 -2.03
N LYS A 154 12.80 13.18 -2.35
CA LYS A 154 13.92 13.98 -1.81
C LYS A 154 13.88 15.43 -2.31
N SER A 155 13.58 15.67 -3.59
CA SER A 155 13.58 17.02 -4.18
C SER A 155 12.63 18.01 -3.53
N THR A 156 11.51 17.54 -2.95
CA THR A 156 10.52 18.41 -2.30
C THR A 156 10.49 18.23 -0.78
N SER A 157 11.44 17.48 -0.21
CA SER A 157 11.41 17.07 1.20
C SER A 157 10.07 16.43 1.61
N LEU A 158 9.43 15.71 0.68
CA LEU A 158 8.16 15.05 0.94
C LEU A 158 8.48 13.71 1.61
N ALA A 159 8.05 13.56 2.85
CA ALA A 159 8.11 12.31 3.59
C ALA A 159 6.78 12.11 4.30
N LEU A 160 5.93 11.28 3.72
CA LEU A 160 4.64 10.88 4.29
C LEU A 160 4.66 9.36 4.50
N LYS A 161 4.30 8.92 5.71
CA LYS A 161 4.16 7.50 6.02
C LYS A 161 2.88 7.27 6.81
N GLY A 162 1.98 6.47 6.28
CA GLY A 162 0.79 5.98 6.97
C GLY A 162 1.00 4.54 7.44
N GLU A 163 0.54 4.23 8.64
CA GLU A 163 0.51 2.89 9.19
C GLU A 163 -0.82 2.66 9.88
N LEU A 164 -1.49 1.56 9.53
CA LEU A 164 -2.72 1.09 10.14
C LEU A 164 -2.47 -0.33 10.62
N VAL A 165 -2.64 -0.57 11.91
CA VAL A 165 -2.53 -1.89 12.52
C VAL A 165 -3.86 -2.20 13.17
N TYR A 166 -4.45 -3.33 12.77
CA TYR A 166 -5.64 -3.89 13.36
C TYR A 166 -5.26 -5.22 14.00
N GLU A 167 -5.38 -5.31 15.32
CA GLU A 167 -5.17 -6.53 16.07
C GLU A 167 -6.48 -6.96 16.71
N ALA A 168 -6.88 -8.21 16.48
CA ALA A 168 -8.00 -8.84 17.18
C ALA A 168 -7.47 -10.02 17.98
N PHE A 169 -7.81 -10.06 19.26
CA PHE A 169 -7.49 -11.14 20.18
C PHE A 169 -8.73 -11.50 21.00
N ARG A 170 -9.35 -12.64 20.68
CA ARG A 170 -10.60 -13.09 21.33
C ARG A 170 -11.71 -12.03 21.24
N HIS A 171 -11.99 -11.32 22.33
CA HIS A 171 -13.02 -10.28 22.43
C HIS A 171 -12.42 -8.86 22.45
N ASP A 172 -11.09 -8.77 22.37
CA ASP A 172 -10.34 -7.52 22.39
C ASP A 172 -9.97 -7.13 20.97
N ILE A 173 -10.25 -5.87 20.63
CA ILE A 173 -9.93 -5.25 19.36
C ILE A 173 -9.04 -4.05 19.66
N ASN A 174 -7.88 -3.99 19.02
CA ASN A 174 -6.95 -2.89 19.10
C ASN A 174 -6.67 -2.36 17.68
N VAL A 175 -6.95 -1.08 17.46
CA VAL A 175 -6.73 -0.40 16.19
C VAL A 175 -5.78 0.76 16.42
N VAL A 176 -4.66 0.76 15.69
CA VAL A 176 -3.63 1.80 15.76
C VAL A 176 -3.47 2.41 14.37
N GLY A 177 -3.78 3.69 14.23
CA GLY A 177 -3.49 4.49 13.05
C GLY A 177 -2.37 5.48 13.36
N VAL A 178 -1.35 5.53 12.51
CA VAL A 178 -0.21 6.45 12.64
C VAL A 178 0.03 7.12 11.29
N VAL A 179 0.14 8.44 11.30
CA VAL A 179 0.49 9.23 10.12
C VAL A 179 1.69 10.10 10.48
N ASN A 180 2.81 9.84 9.81
CA ASN A 180 4.02 10.65 9.91
C ASN A 180 4.09 11.58 8.70
N TYR A 181 4.33 12.87 8.94
CA TYR A 181 4.47 13.89 7.91
C TYR A 181 5.64 14.82 8.23
N GLY A 182 6.34 15.31 7.19
CA GLY A 182 7.40 16.31 7.35
C GLY A 182 8.61 15.84 8.17
N GLY A 183 8.95 14.55 8.09
CA GLY A 183 10.12 13.93 8.73
C GLY A 183 9.99 13.67 10.24
N ASN A 184 9.47 14.64 11.01
CA ASN A 184 9.49 14.62 12.48
C ASN A 184 8.12 14.78 13.15
N LYS A 185 7.03 14.94 12.39
CA LYS A 185 5.68 15.09 12.97
C LYS A 185 4.91 13.80 12.82
N GLN A 186 4.32 13.33 13.92
CA GLN A 186 3.56 12.10 13.99
C GLN A 186 2.22 12.35 14.66
N VAL A 187 1.14 12.00 13.97
CA VAL A 187 -0.21 11.90 14.54
C VAL A 187 -0.51 10.43 14.74
N SER A 188 -0.97 10.05 15.93
CA SER A 188 -1.38 8.68 16.23
C SER A 188 -2.76 8.63 16.89
N ILE A 189 -3.54 7.62 16.50
CA ILE A 189 -4.86 7.32 17.03
C ILE A 189 -4.84 5.86 17.42
N THR A 190 -5.10 5.58 18.69
CA THR A 190 -5.24 4.22 19.22
C THR A 190 -6.64 4.06 19.76
N VAL A 191 -7.35 3.04 19.29
CA VAL A 191 -8.68 2.65 19.76
C VAL A 191 -8.58 1.22 20.25
N PHE A 192 -8.87 1.02 21.53
CA PHE A 192 -9.02 -0.28 22.14
C PHE A 192 -10.48 -0.48 22.56
N TRP A 193 -11.01 -1.65 22.24
CA TRP A 193 -12.36 -2.07 22.57
C TRP A 193 -12.31 -3.50 23.11
N SER A 194 -12.95 -3.76 24.24
CA SER A 194 -13.06 -5.08 24.83
C SER A 194 -14.47 -5.31 25.33
N HIS A 195 -15.09 -6.40 24.89
CA HIS A 195 -16.42 -6.83 25.32
C HIS A 195 -16.44 -8.36 25.53
N PRO A 196 -15.91 -8.85 26.66
CA PRO A 196 -15.98 -10.26 27.00
C PRO A 196 -17.44 -10.66 27.28
N ARG A 197 -17.92 -11.71 26.61
CA ARG A 197 -19.22 -12.32 26.93
C ARG A 197 -19.09 -13.10 28.24
N SER A 198 -19.62 -12.56 29.33
CA SER A 198 -19.67 -13.21 30.65
C SER A 198 -21.08 -13.12 31.22
N ALA A 199 -21.34 -13.75 32.39
CA ALA A 199 -22.66 -13.69 33.03
C ALA A 199 -23.08 -12.26 33.46
N LEU A 200 -22.11 -11.35 33.58
CA LEU A 200 -22.32 -9.92 33.79
C LEU A 200 -21.61 -9.15 32.66
N GLU A 201 -22.27 -8.11 32.13
CA GLU A 201 -21.69 -7.33 31.05
C GLU A 201 -20.52 -6.46 31.53
N GLN A 202 -19.40 -6.53 30.78
CA GLN A 202 -18.27 -5.63 30.95
C GLN A 202 -17.87 -5.09 29.57
N ILE A 203 -17.83 -3.76 29.44
CA ILE A 203 -17.40 -3.08 28.22
C ILE A 203 -16.29 -2.10 28.60
N LYS A 204 -15.11 -2.27 28.01
CA LYS A 204 -13.95 -1.41 28.19
C LYS A 204 -13.57 -0.78 26.87
N THR A 205 -13.56 0.54 26.84
CA THR A 205 -13.18 1.32 25.65
C THR A 205 -12.13 2.35 26.03
N HIS A 206 -11.02 2.36 25.29
CA HIS A 206 -9.93 3.31 25.47
C HIS A 206 -9.57 3.94 24.13
N VAL A 207 -9.74 5.25 24.03
CA VAL A 207 -9.34 6.02 22.84
C VAL A 207 -8.22 6.98 23.25
N ASN A 208 -7.10 6.91 22.54
CA ASN A 208 -5.97 7.82 22.71
C ASN A 208 -5.66 8.50 21.38
N ILE A 209 -5.62 9.83 21.39
CA ILE A 209 -5.30 10.64 20.22
C ILE A 209 -4.08 11.50 20.58
N THR A 210 -2.99 11.32 19.84
CA THR A 210 -1.77 12.10 19.99
C THR A 210 -1.55 12.91 18.72
N ILE A 211 -1.50 14.23 18.86
CA ILE A 211 -1.23 15.17 17.78
C ILE A 211 0.04 15.92 18.17
N PRO A 212 1.00 16.12 17.26
CA PRO A 212 2.21 16.85 17.57
C PRO A 212 1.82 18.30 17.91
N SER A 213 2.47 18.87 18.93
CA SER A 213 2.17 20.19 19.49
C SER A 213 0.90 20.30 20.35
N PHE A 214 0.17 19.21 20.61
CA PHE A 214 -0.99 19.20 21.51
C PHE A 214 -0.84 18.18 22.63
N THR A 215 -1.49 18.45 23.76
CA THR A 215 -1.61 17.48 24.85
C THR A 215 -2.45 16.29 24.38
N PRO A 216 -2.00 15.05 24.57
CA PRO A 216 -2.75 13.86 24.16
C PRO A 216 -4.15 13.83 24.77
N MET A 217 -5.15 13.48 23.97
CA MET A 217 -6.52 13.28 24.43
C MET A 217 -6.74 11.82 24.74
N ILE A 218 -7.11 11.52 25.99
CA ILE A 218 -7.40 10.16 26.44
C ILE A 218 -8.85 10.11 26.93
N LEU A 219 -9.65 9.26 26.28
CA LEU A 219 -11.01 8.92 26.68
C LEU A 219 -11.01 7.47 27.17
N LYS A 220 -11.44 7.25 28.42
CA LYS A 220 -11.64 5.92 28.98
C LYS A 220 -13.10 5.77 29.38
N LEU A 221 -13.75 4.75 28.87
CA LEU A 221 -15.12 4.36 29.22
C LEU A 221 -15.09 2.92 29.74
N ASN A 222 -15.68 2.71 30.91
CA ASN A 222 -15.76 1.40 31.54
C ASN A 222 -17.19 1.21 32.03
N ILE A 223 -17.93 0.30 31.42
CA ILE A 223 -19.30 -0.06 31.79
C ILE A 223 -19.22 -1.44 32.43
N ASN A 224 -19.65 -1.56 33.67
CA ASN A 224 -19.70 -2.83 34.38
C ASN A 224 -21.11 -3.04 34.93
N GLU A 225 -21.69 -4.19 34.63
CA GLU A 225 -22.93 -4.64 35.24
C GLU A 225 -22.65 -5.29 36.60
N LYS A 226 -23.39 -4.88 37.63
CA LYS A 226 -23.26 -5.43 39.00
C LYS A 226 -24.27 -6.55 39.26
N GLN A 227 -25.48 -6.39 38.74
CA GLN A 227 -26.61 -7.32 38.80
C GLN A 227 -27.37 -7.24 37.47
N PRO A 228 -28.17 -8.24 37.07
CA PRO A 228 -28.95 -8.18 35.85
C PRO A 228 -29.76 -6.88 35.75
N ASN A 229 -29.48 -6.05 34.74
CA ASN A 229 -30.05 -4.72 34.51
C ASN A 229 -29.58 -3.57 35.45
N ASP A 230 -28.52 -3.76 36.25
CA ASP A 230 -27.89 -2.72 37.07
C ASP A 230 -26.47 -2.39 36.56
N TYR A 231 -26.35 -1.22 35.92
CA TYR A 231 -25.14 -0.78 35.22
C TYR A 231 -24.41 0.33 35.96
N MET A 232 -23.11 0.14 36.17
CA MET A 232 -22.19 1.20 36.58
C MET A 232 -21.40 1.72 35.40
N VAL A 233 -21.56 3.02 35.10
CA VAL A 233 -20.81 3.71 34.06
C VAL A 233 -19.70 4.54 34.70
N GLY A 234 -18.45 4.16 34.45
CA GLY A 234 -17.26 4.92 34.80
C GLY A 234 -16.69 5.62 33.57
N THR A 235 -16.77 6.94 33.53
CA THR A 235 -16.17 7.75 32.45
C THR A 235 -15.01 8.56 33.02
N LEU A 236 -13.82 8.40 32.44
CA LEU A 236 -12.64 9.22 32.74
C LEU A 236 -12.25 9.98 31.48
N ARG A 237 -12.49 11.30 31.51
CA ARG A 237 -12.06 12.25 30.49
C ARG A 237 -10.96 13.11 31.07
N LYS A 238 -9.72 12.93 30.61
CA LYS A 238 -8.63 13.85 30.96
C LYS A 238 -8.57 14.93 29.89
N HIS A 239 -9.30 16.01 30.11
CA HIS A 239 -9.16 17.28 29.38
C HIS A 239 -8.15 18.15 30.12
N VAL A 240 -7.07 18.53 29.45
CA VAL A 240 -6.27 19.71 29.82
C VAL A 240 -6.72 20.81 28.85
N PRO A 241 -7.10 22.01 29.33
CA PRO A 241 -8.03 22.89 28.62
C PRO A 241 -7.53 23.30 27.23
N LEU A 242 -8.31 22.96 26.21
CA LEU A 242 -8.28 23.58 24.89
C LEU A 242 -9.11 24.87 24.98
N ASN A 243 -8.45 26.00 25.13
CA ASN A 243 -9.05 27.27 24.71
C ASN A 243 -9.29 27.17 23.20
N SER A 244 -10.55 27.42 22.81
CA SER A 244 -11.06 27.53 21.44
C SER A 244 -10.81 26.35 20.50
N CYS A 245 -11.75 25.40 20.46
CA CYS A 245 -12.34 24.96 19.20
C CYS A 245 -13.72 24.32 19.46
N SER A 246 -14.73 24.93 18.86
CA SER A 246 -16.17 24.67 19.02
C SER A 246 -16.54 23.22 18.72
N GLY A 247 -17.38 22.65 19.57
CA GLY A 247 -17.85 21.26 19.50
C GLY A 247 -18.78 20.98 18.33
N THR A 248 -18.60 19.80 17.74
CA THR A 248 -19.67 19.05 17.03
C THR A 248 -19.31 17.60 16.68
N PHE A 249 -18.22 17.02 17.20
CA PHE A 249 -17.81 15.64 16.85
C PHE A 249 -18.10 14.56 17.92
N SER A 250 -18.59 14.95 19.11
CA SER A 250 -18.70 14.01 20.24
C SER A 250 -20.05 13.28 20.37
N LEU A 251 -21.09 13.68 19.63
CA LEU A 251 -22.45 13.14 19.80
C LEU A 251 -22.86 12.12 18.71
N LEU A 252 -22.18 12.09 17.56
CA LEU A 252 -22.59 11.23 16.45
C LEU A 252 -22.24 9.74 16.66
N VAL A 253 -21.21 9.42 17.45
CA VAL A 253 -20.80 8.03 17.71
C VAL A 253 -21.66 7.37 18.80
N MET A 254 -22.29 8.14 19.68
CA MET A 254 -23.14 7.59 20.75
C MET A 254 -24.52 7.14 20.24
N TYR A 255 -25.10 7.84 19.26
CA TYR A 255 -26.44 7.50 18.76
C TYR A 255 -26.49 6.20 17.95
N PHE A 256 -25.39 5.84 17.28
CA PHE A 256 -25.33 4.61 16.48
C PHE A 256 -25.12 3.32 17.29
N LEU A 257 -24.74 3.43 18.57
CA LEU A 257 -24.45 2.27 19.44
C LEU A 257 -25.59 1.89 20.38
N ILE A 258 -26.67 2.68 20.44
CA ILE A 258 -27.86 2.42 21.30
C ILE A 258 -29.05 1.88 20.47
N THR A 259 -28.96 1.88 19.14
CA THR A 259 -30.07 1.47 18.25
C THR A 259 -29.79 0.21 17.41
N GLN A 260 -28.83 -0.64 17.80
CA GLN A 260 -28.71 -2.00 17.27
C GLN A 260 -28.52 -3.04 18.37
#